data_AF-A0A947IFT0-F1
#
_entry.id   AF-A0A947IFT0-F1
#
_cell.length_a   1.000
_cell.length_b   1.000
_cell.length_c   1.000
_cell.angle_alpha   90.00
_cell.angle_beta   90.00
_cell.angle_gamma   90.00
#
_symmetry.space_group_name_H-M   'P 1'
#
loop_
_entity.id
_entity.type
_entity.pdbx_description
1 polymer ?
#
loop_
_entity_poly.entity_id
_entity_poly.type
_entity_poly.pdbx_seq_one_letter_code
_entity_poly.pdbx_strand_id
1 'polypeptide(L)'
;MVNRFNVHSAHKLSYQFAPGRCILCQSPSLRDLDLCLDCENELPWLSSRCARCALPLPQNHYQTHCGQCLRKPPAFSHCITALRYDFPVDRLIAGFKHKKKLNYGAVLAALWLSRCQTQLDTLPDQLIPVPMHWRRRILRGFNQSLLLAKDFSNTLGIPVNHAINHPRASHSQQGLSAAARRKNLQQAFAFVKG
;
A
#
# COMPACT_ATOMS: atom_id res chain seq x y z
N MET A 1 -12.73 21.18 11.26
CA MET A 1 -11.71 20.70 12.22
C MET A 1 -11.25 19.32 11.79
N VAL A 2 -10.13 19.23 11.08
CA VAL A 2 -9.56 17.94 10.66
C VAL A 2 -8.82 17.37 11.87
N ASN A 3 -9.40 16.36 12.50
CA ASN A 3 -8.73 15.66 13.58
C ASN A 3 -7.52 14.93 12.97
N ARG A 4 -6.33 15.53 13.10
CA ARG A 4 -5.05 15.00 12.63
C ARG A 4 -4.69 13.81 13.52
N PHE A 5 -5.26 12.66 13.21
CA PHE A 5 -4.84 11.40 13.81
C PHE A 5 -3.38 11.16 13.44
N ASN A 6 -2.61 11.13 14.51
CA ASN A 6 -1.17 11.17 14.55
C ASN A 6 -0.65 9.85 13.91
N VAL A 7 0.04 9.90 12.77
CA VAL A 7 0.60 8.71 12.09
C VAL A 7 1.83 8.23 12.88
N HIS A 8 1.77 7.08 13.57
CA HIS A 8 2.74 6.71 14.63
C HIS A 8 3.61 5.51 14.26
N SER A 9 4.90 5.76 14.02
CA SER A 9 5.96 4.74 14.07
C SER A 9 7.30 5.40 14.42
N ALA A 10 8.25 4.60 14.93
CA ALA A 10 9.43 4.94 15.75
C ALA A 10 10.48 5.95 15.22
N HIS A 11 10.19 6.69 14.15
CA HIS A 11 11.10 7.68 13.53
C HIS A 11 10.90 9.12 14.04
N LYS A 12 9.97 9.37 14.98
CA LYS A 12 9.66 10.73 15.45
C LYS A 12 10.82 11.48 16.10
N LEU A 13 11.66 10.77 16.86
CA LEU A 13 12.77 11.41 17.59
C LEU A 13 13.80 12.04 16.64
N SER A 14 14.04 11.46 15.46
CA SER A 14 15.03 12.03 14.54
C SER A 14 14.58 13.35 13.94
N TYR A 15 13.27 13.53 13.69
CA TYR A 15 12.73 14.77 13.13
C TYR A 15 12.80 15.97 14.08
N GLN A 16 12.97 15.72 15.39
CA GLN A 16 13.13 16.77 16.40
C GLN A 16 14.52 17.42 16.35
N PHE A 17 15.55 16.71 15.87
CA PHE A 17 16.93 17.20 15.83
C PHE A 17 17.36 17.64 14.42
N ALA A 18 16.81 17.04 13.37
CA ALA A 18 17.01 17.48 12.00
C ALA A 18 15.77 17.16 11.15
N PRO A 19 15.30 18.07 10.28
CA PRO A 19 14.20 17.75 9.38
C PRO A 19 14.62 16.61 8.45
N GLY A 20 13.70 15.68 8.19
CA GLY A 20 13.93 14.65 7.17
C GLY A 20 14.11 15.28 5.80
N ARG A 21 14.57 14.49 4.84
CA ARG A 21 14.72 14.94 3.44
C ARG A 21 13.62 14.33 2.61
N CYS A 22 13.01 15.14 1.74
CA CYS A 22 12.00 14.67 0.81
C CYS A 22 12.58 13.58 -0.09
N ILE A 23 11.95 12.40 -0.11
CA ILE A 23 12.38 11.26 -0.92
C ILE A 23 12.32 11.50 -2.44
N LEU A 24 11.68 12.59 -2.86
CA LEU A 24 11.53 12.98 -4.27
C LEU A 24 12.51 14.09 -4.66
N CYS A 25 12.50 15.24 -3.97
CA CYS A 25 13.30 16.42 -4.33
C CYS A 25 14.54 16.67 -3.46
N GLN A 26 14.74 15.92 -2.37
CA GLN A 26 15.84 16.06 -1.41
C GLN A 26 15.89 17.36 -0.59
N SER A 27 14.94 18.28 -0.81
CA SER A 27 14.73 19.43 0.07
C SER A 27 14.33 18.98 1.49
N PRO A 28 14.57 19.80 2.52
CA PRO A 28 14.03 19.56 3.86
C PRO A 28 12.52 19.33 3.80
N SER A 29 12.01 18.25 4.39
CA SER A 29 10.59 17.95 4.40
C SER A 29 9.81 18.85 5.36
N LEU A 30 10.48 19.31 6.42
CA LEU A 30 9.92 20.13 7.51
C LEU A 30 8.68 19.50 8.17
N ARG A 31 8.63 18.16 8.15
CA ARG A 31 7.51 17.34 8.61
C ARG A 31 8.06 16.07 9.26
N ASP A 32 7.25 15.41 10.08
CA ASP A 32 7.49 14.05 10.58
C ASP A 32 7.27 12.98 9.48
N LEU A 33 7.72 13.29 8.26
CA LEU A 33 7.57 12.48 7.06
C LEU A 33 8.68 12.89 6.07
N ASP A 34 9.34 11.92 5.44
CA ASP A 34 10.34 12.15 4.39
C ASP A 34 9.69 12.59 3.05
N LEU A 35 8.72 13.50 3.09
CA LEU A 35 8.03 14.05 1.91
C LEU A 35 7.61 15.49 2.19
N CYS A 36 8.10 16.44 1.39
CA CYS A 36 7.67 17.84 1.50
C CYS A 36 6.24 18.02 0.95
N LEU A 37 5.59 19.13 1.32
CA LEU A 37 4.22 19.44 0.87
C LEU A 37 4.13 19.63 -0.65
N ASP A 38 5.12 20.29 -1.27
CA ASP A 38 5.12 20.55 -2.71
C ASP A 38 5.08 19.25 -3.50
N CYS A 39 5.99 18.32 -3.18
CA CYS A 39 6.01 17.02 -3.82
C CYS A 39 4.77 16.18 -3.51
N GLU A 40 4.15 16.33 -2.33
CA GLU A 40 2.90 15.64 -2.00
C GLU A 40 1.72 16.17 -2.85
N ASN A 41 1.64 17.48 -3.05
CA ASN A 41 0.59 18.13 -3.83
C ASN A 41 0.64 17.74 -5.32
N GLU A 42 1.84 17.44 -5.84
CA GLU A 42 2.06 17.00 -7.21
C GLU A 42 1.84 15.49 -7.42
N LEU A 43 1.61 14.72 -6.36
CA LEU A 43 1.41 13.27 -6.51
C LEU A 43 0.17 12.97 -7.37
N PRO A 44 0.18 11.86 -8.14
CA PRO A 44 -0.93 11.47 -8.98
C PRO A 44 -2.06 10.84 -8.15
N TRP A 45 -2.76 11.67 -7.37
CA TRP A 45 -3.88 11.28 -6.52
C TRP A 45 -5.03 10.69 -7.34
N LEU A 46 -5.60 9.59 -6.84
CA LEU A 46 -6.74 8.94 -7.49
C LEU A 46 -8.06 9.53 -7.01
N SER A 47 -8.62 10.46 -7.80
CA SER A 47 -9.89 11.14 -7.51
C SER A 47 -11.11 10.32 -7.93
N SER A 48 -11.26 10.02 -9.22
CA SER A 48 -12.37 9.24 -9.79
C SER A 48 -11.99 7.78 -9.99
N ARG A 49 -12.76 6.86 -9.41
CA ARG A 49 -12.46 5.42 -9.41
C ARG A 49 -13.69 4.54 -9.23
N CYS A 50 -13.59 3.30 -9.69
CA CYS A 50 -14.57 2.26 -9.45
C CYS A 50 -14.72 1.97 -7.94
N ALA A 51 -15.95 1.98 -7.42
CA ALA A 51 -16.25 1.72 -6.00
C ALA A 51 -15.85 0.32 -5.50
N ARG A 52 -15.64 -0.63 -6.42
CA ARG A 52 -15.21 -2.00 -6.10
C ARG A 52 -13.72 -2.19 -6.30
N CYS A 53 -13.21 -2.06 -7.53
CA CYS A 53 -11.81 -2.41 -7.85
C CYS A 53 -10.83 -1.24 -7.85
N ALA A 54 -11.28 -0.02 -7.58
CA ALA A 54 -10.50 1.21 -7.66
C ALA A 54 -9.83 1.49 -9.02
N LEU A 55 -10.30 0.86 -10.10
CA LEU A 55 -9.88 1.23 -11.45
C LEU A 55 -10.19 2.72 -11.70
N PRO A 56 -9.23 3.53 -12.19
CA PRO A 56 -9.48 4.92 -12.53
C PRO A 56 -10.64 5.02 -13.53
N LEU A 57 -11.54 5.98 -13.28
CA LEU A 57 -12.67 6.28 -14.15
C LEU A 57 -12.55 7.72 -14.67
N PRO A 58 -13.23 8.05 -15.78
CA PRO A 58 -13.37 9.44 -16.20
C PRO A 58 -13.93 10.33 -15.07
N GLN A 59 -13.67 11.63 -15.15
CA GLN A 59 -14.15 12.59 -14.16
C GLN A 59 -15.69 12.51 -14.04
N ASN A 60 -16.20 12.83 -12.85
CA ASN A 60 -17.64 12.84 -12.50
C ASN A 60 -18.35 11.48 -12.38
N HIS A 61 -17.64 10.36 -12.47
CA HIS A 61 -18.18 9.02 -12.20
C HIS A 61 -17.93 8.55 -10.76
N TYR A 62 -18.42 9.30 -9.78
CA TYR A 62 -18.24 8.99 -8.37
C TYR A 62 -19.07 7.77 -7.94
N GLN A 63 -18.47 6.88 -7.15
CA GLN A 63 -19.12 5.71 -6.54
C GLN A 63 -19.76 4.72 -7.55
N THR A 64 -19.40 4.79 -8.82
CA THR A 64 -19.90 3.86 -9.84
C THR A 64 -19.04 2.60 -9.94
N HIS A 65 -19.60 1.53 -10.51
CA HIS A 65 -18.84 0.34 -10.88
C HIS A 65 -18.37 0.43 -12.32
N CYS A 66 -17.11 0.05 -12.58
CA CYS A 66 -16.62 -0.09 -13.95
C CYS A 66 -17.28 -1.28 -14.66
N GLY A 67 -17.26 -1.29 -16.00
CA GLY A 67 -17.88 -2.35 -16.81
C GLY A 67 -17.37 -3.77 -16.47
N GLN A 68 -16.10 -3.92 -16.10
CA GLN A 68 -15.56 -5.21 -15.66
C GLN A 68 -16.20 -5.68 -14.34
N CYS A 69 -16.38 -4.78 -13.37
CA CYS A 69 -16.99 -5.11 -12.08
C CYS A 69 -18.49 -5.40 -12.19
N LEU A 70 -19.19 -4.77 -13.14
CA LEU A 70 -20.60 -5.05 -13.44
C LEU A 70 -20.77 -6.44 -14.07
N ARG A 71 -19.90 -6.81 -15.02
CA ARG A 71 -19.99 -8.08 -15.74
C ARG A 71 -19.48 -9.28 -14.95
N LYS A 72 -18.34 -9.12 -14.28
CA LYS A 72 -17.66 -10.19 -13.56
C LYS A 72 -16.96 -9.61 -12.32
N PRO A 73 -17.69 -9.47 -11.22
CA PRO A 73 -17.14 -8.88 -10.01
C PRO A 73 -15.97 -9.71 -9.47
N PRO A 74 -14.92 -9.06 -8.93
CA PRO A 74 -13.84 -9.75 -8.23
C PRO A 74 -14.33 -10.39 -6.91
N ALA A 75 -13.54 -11.30 -6.36
CA ALA A 75 -13.84 -12.00 -5.10
C ALA A 75 -13.70 -11.12 -3.83
N PHE A 76 -13.29 -9.86 -3.97
CA PHE A 76 -13.20 -8.90 -2.86
C PHE A 76 -14.33 -7.87 -2.95
N SER A 77 -14.76 -7.35 -1.80
CA SER A 77 -15.80 -6.32 -1.73
C SER A 77 -15.30 -4.96 -2.22
N HIS A 78 -14.12 -4.53 -1.73
CA HIS A 78 -13.54 -3.23 -2.05
C HIS A 78 -12.01 -3.32 -2.17
N CYS A 79 -11.47 -2.48 -3.04
CA CYS A 79 -10.07 -2.12 -3.16
C CYS A 79 -9.97 -0.61 -2.90
N ILE A 80 -9.08 -0.21 -2.01
CA ILE A 80 -8.90 1.20 -1.61
C ILE A 80 -7.47 1.59 -1.91
N THR A 81 -7.29 2.62 -2.74
CA THR A 81 -5.98 3.19 -3.06
C THR A 81 -6.07 4.70 -3.12
N ALA A 82 -5.00 5.35 -2.67
CA ALA A 82 -4.89 6.79 -2.67
C ALA A 82 -4.32 7.35 -3.97
N LEU A 83 -3.46 6.58 -4.64
CA LEU A 83 -2.60 7.04 -5.73
C LEU A 83 -2.79 6.18 -6.96
N ARG A 84 -2.59 6.79 -8.13
CA ARG A 84 -2.40 6.08 -9.39
C ARG A 84 -0.99 5.47 -9.45
N TYR A 85 -0.87 4.38 -10.20
CA TYR A 85 0.43 3.77 -10.49
C TYR A 85 1.10 4.48 -11.67
N ASP A 86 1.56 5.70 -11.41
CA ASP A 86 2.25 6.56 -12.38
C ASP A 86 3.50 7.17 -11.72
N PHE A 87 4.34 7.88 -12.48
CA PHE A 87 5.46 8.63 -11.91
C PHE A 87 4.96 9.68 -10.90
N PRO A 88 5.64 9.86 -9.74
CA PRO A 88 6.81 9.12 -9.25
C PRO A 88 6.48 7.88 -8.39
N VAL A 89 5.20 7.55 -8.21
CA VAL A 89 4.70 6.49 -7.33
C VAL A 89 5.20 5.10 -7.75
N ASP A 90 5.27 4.85 -9.06
CA ASP A 90 5.84 3.61 -9.62
C ASP A 90 7.29 3.37 -9.13
N ARG A 91 8.13 4.42 -9.11
CA ARG A 91 9.52 4.39 -8.63
C ARG A 91 9.59 4.25 -7.12
N LEU A 92 8.69 4.89 -6.37
CA LEU A 92 8.60 4.70 -4.92
C LEU A 92 8.26 3.25 -4.58
N ILE A 93 7.25 2.68 -5.24
CA ILE A 93 6.86 1.27 -5.06
C ILE A 93 8.00 0.33 -5.47
N ALA A 94 8.68 0.60 -6.59
CA ALA A 94 9.81 -0.19 -7.03
C ALA A 94 11.00 -0.10 -6.05
N GLY A 95 11.33 1.10 -5.56
CA GLY A 95 12.38 1.34 -4.57
C GLY A 95 12.10 0.61 -3.26
N PHE A 96 10.85 0.63 -2.80
CA PHE A 96 10.41 -0.12 -1.63
C PHE A 96 10.44 -1.64 -1.87
N LYS A 97 10.04 -2.11 -3.05
CA LYS A 97 10.00 -3.56 -3.36
C LYS A 97 11.38 -4.17 -3.60
N HIS A 98 12.33 -3.41 -4.14
CA HIS A 98 13.55 -3.98 -4.71
C HIS A 98 14.85 -3.32 -4.22
N LYS A 99 14.81 -2.08 -3.73
CA LYS A 99 16.03 -1.32 -3.34
C LYS A 99 16.14 -1.09 -1.83
N LYS A 100 15.36 -1.80 -1.02
CA LYS A 100 15.33 -1.71 0.45
C LYS A 100 15.14 -0.27 0.99
N LYS A 101 14.47 0.60 0.22
CA LYS A 101 14.14 1.96 0.65
C LYS A 101 12.93 1.91 1.59
N LEU A 102 13.18 1.61 2.87
CA LEU A 102 12.11 1.42 3.87
C LEU A 102 11.31 2.70 4.12
N ASN A 103 11.97 3.87 4.08
CA ASN A 103 11.31 5.16 4.18
C ASN A 103 10.31 5.41 3.05
N TYR A 104 10.50 4.82 1.86
CA TYR A 104 9.50 4.90 0.78
C TYR A 104 8.22 4.17 1.18
N GLY A 105 8.34 3.01 1.86
CA GLY A 105 7.20 2.27 2.40
C GLY A 105 6.44 3.08 3.46
N ALA A 106 7.17 3.71 4.40
CA ALA A 106 6.58 4.56 5.42
C ALA A 106 5.84 5.77 4.82
N VAL A 107 6.42 6.43 3.81
CA VAL A 107 5.75 7.52 3.09
C VAL A 107 4.49 7.02 2.38
N LEU A 108 4.55 5.88 1.68
CA LEU A 108 3.38 5.31 1.01
C LEU A 108 2.26 4.93 2.01
N ALA A 109 2.62 4.40 3.18
CA ALA A 109 1.66 4.10 4.24
C ALA A 109 1.00 5.37 4.78
N ALA A 110 1.79 6.41 5.08
CA ALA A 110 1.29 7.68 5.59
C ALA A 110 0.36 8.38 4.58
N LEU A 111 0.69 8.37 3.30
CA LEU A 111 -0.15 8.92 2.22
C LEU A 111 -1.48 8.17 2.08
N TRP A 112 -1.45 6.85 2.23
CA TRP A 112 -2.68 6.06 2.22
C TRP A 112 -3.54 6.38 3.45
N LEU A 113 -2.95 6.40 4.65
CA LEU A 113 -3.66 6.69 5.90
C LEU A 113 -4.27 8.10 5.87
N SER A 114 -3.54 9.11 5.40
CA SER A 114 -4.04 10.49 5.34
C SER A 114 -5.25 10.66 4.41
N ARG A 115 -5.30 9.89 3.30
CA ARG A 115 -6.30 10.08 2.24
C ARG A 115 -7.45 9.07 2.25
N CYS A 116 -7.20 7.85 2.72
CA CYS A 116 -8.10 6.73 2.57
C CYS A 116 -8.74 6.26 3.88
N GLN A 117 -8.22 6.65 5.05
CA GLN A 117 -8.81 6.19 6.32
C GLN A 117 -10.28 6.55 6.46
N THR A 118 -10.69 7.73 5.97
CA THR A 118 -12.08 8.21 6.04
C THR A 118 -12.99 7.56 5.00
N GLN A 119 -12.46 6.68 4.15
CA GLN A 119 -13.23 5.92 3.16
C GLN A 119 -13.66 4.55 3.70
N LEU A 120 -13.22 4.21 4.91
CA LEU A 120 -13.64 3.02 5.62
C LEU A 120 -14.86 3.38 6.49
N ASP A 121 -16.05 2.99 6.05
CA ASP A 121 -17.26 3.13 6.86
C ASP A 121 -17.15 2.31 8.15
N THR A 122 -16.53 1.14 8.04
CA THR A 122 -16.17 0.26 9.16
C THR A 122 -14.73 -0.20 8.99
N LEU A 123 -13.98 -0.20 10.11
CA LEU A 123 -12.63 -0.78 10.11
C LEU A 123 -12.75 -2.31 10.07
N PRO A 124 -11.88 -3.01 9.32
CA PRO A 124 -11.86 -4.46 9.35
C PRO A 124 -11.38 -4.99 10.70
N ASP A 125 -11.81 -6.19 11.08
CA ASP A 125 -11.43 -6.82 12.35
C ASP A 125 -9.94 -7.20 12.40
N GLN A 126 -9.32 -7.46 11.24
CA GLN A 126 -7.95 -7.97 11.13
C GLN A 126 -7.27 -7.46 9.86
N LEU A 127 -5.96 -7.22 9.96
CA LEU A 127 -5.08 -6.97 8.81
C LEU A 127 -4.29 -8.23 8.47
N ILE A 128 -4.50 -8.79 7.28
CA ILE A 128 -3.79 -9.99 6.81
C ILE A 128 -2.75 -9.58 5.75
N PRO A 129 -1.45 -9.47 6.10
CA PRO A 129 -0.42 -9.12 5.14
C PRO A 129 -0.15 -10.30 4.20
N VAL A 130 -0.14 -10.04 2.90
CA VAL A 130 0.17 -11.08 1.91
C VAL A 130 1.61 -11.59 2.13
N PRO A 131 1.81 -12.91 2.33
CA PRO A 131 3.11 -13.47 2.65
C PRO A 131 3.99 -13.53 1.41
N MET A 132 5.29 -13.45 1.64
CA MET A 132 6.30 -13.74 0.63
C MET A 132 6.89 -15.13 0.87
N HIS A 133 7.18 -15.85 -0.20
CA HIS A 133 7.96 -17.09 -0.11
C HIS A 133 9.29 -16.84 0.62
N TRP A 134 9.68 -17.74 1.51
CA TRP A 134 10.79 -17.56 2.45
C TRP A 134 12.13 -17.21 1.75
N ARG A 135 12.44 -17.84 0.60
CA ARG A 135 13.65 -17.51 -0.18
C ARG A 135 13.69 -16.04 -0.61
N ARG A 136 12.55 -15.51 -1.08
CA ARG A 136 12.45 -14.10 -1.48
C ARG A 136 12.51 -13.19 -0.26
N ARG A 137 11.95 -13.61 0.89
CA ARG A 137 12.04 -12.87 2.15
C ARG A 137 13.49 -12.73 2.61
N ILE A 138 14.30 -13.79 2.53
CA ILE A 138 15.74 -13.74 2.85
C ILE A 138 16.47 -12.77 1.91
N LEU A 139 16.35 -12.94 0.59
CA LEU A 139 17.02 -12.08 -0.39
C LEU A 139 16.67 -10.59 -0.22
N ARG A 140 15.40 -10.33 0.09
CA ARG A 140 14.86 -8.97 0.23
C ARG A 140 15.11 -8.37 1.61
N GLY A 141 15.22 -9.19 2.65
CA GLY A 141 15.40 -8.79 4.05
C GLY A 141 14.11 -8.46 4.81
N PHE A 142 12.96 -8.31 4.13
CA PHE A 142 11.67 -7.98 4.76
C PHE A 142 10.48 -8.36 3.88
N ASN A 143 9.26 -8.34 4.45
CA ASN A 143 7.99 -8.43 3.73
C ASN A 143 7.33 -7.03 3.68
N GLN A 144 7.19 -6.46 2.49
CA GLN A 144 6.57 -5.15 2.28
C GLN A 144 5.17 -5.07 2.87
N SER A 145 4.34 -6.08 2.58
CA SER A 145 2.94 -6.09 3.02
C SER A 145 2.85 -6.14 4.54
N LEU A 146 3.78 -6.82 5.21
CA LEU A 146 3.85 -6.83 6.67
C LEU A 146 4.25 -5.46 7.23
N LEU A 147 5.21 -4.77 6.62
CA LEU A 147 5.59 -3.42 7.06
C LEU A 147 4.42 -2.44 6.96
N LEU A 148 3.73 -2.43 5.81
CA LEU A 148 2.52 -1.61 5.62
C LEU A 148 1.42 -1.98 6.62
N ALA A 149 1.19 -3.28 6.85
CA ALA A 149 0.19 -3.73 7.82
C ALA A 149 0.52 -3.29 9.25
N LYS A 150 1.80 -3.23 9.63
CA LYS A 150 2.23 -2.71 10.93
C LYS A 150 1.97 -1.20 11.05
N ASP A 151 2.30 -0.42 10.03
CA ASP A 151 2.02 1.02 10.03
C ASP A 151 0.50 1.29 10.13
N PHE A 152 -0.31 0.50 9.43
CA PHE A 152 -1.77 0.57 9.50
C PHE A 152 -2.30 0.13 10.86
N SER A 153 -1.78 -0.96 11.43
CA SER A 153 -2.15 -1.46 12.75
C SER A 153 -1.90 -0.44 13.84
N ASN A 154 -0.71 0.17 13.85
CA ASN A 154 -0.33 1.19 14.82
C ASN A 154 -1.23 2.44 14.73
N THR A 155 -1.70 2.78 13.53
CA THR A 155 -2.50 4.00 13.31
C THR A 155 -4.00 3.78 13.51
N LEU A 156 -4.51 2.62 13.06
CA LEU A 156 -5.95 2.30 13.05
C LEU A 156 -6.37 1.42 14.23
N GLY A 157 -5.43 0.89 15.02
CA GLY A 157 -5.71 -0.02 16.13
C GLY A 157 -6.15 -1.42 15.72
N ILE A 158 -5.97 -1.81 14.45
CA ILE A 158 -6.43 -3.09 13.90
C ILE A 158 -5.33 -4.14 14.06
N PRO A 159 -5.59 -5.32 14.66
CA PRO A 159 -4.58 -6.36 14.84
C PRO A 159 -4.09 -6.95 13.51
N VAL A 160 -2.79 -7.27 13.45
CA VAL A 160 -2.18 -7.96 12.30
C VAL A 160 -2.26 -9.48 12.52
N ASN A 161 -2.83 -10.20 11.55
CA ASN A 161 -3.00 -11.64 11.59
C ASN A 161 -2.21 -12.35 10.47
N HIS A 162 -1.44 -13.37 10.84
CA HIS A 162 -0.62 -14.17 9.93
C HIS A 162 -1.32 -15.45 9.44
N ALA A 163 -2.63 -15.40 9.22
CA ALA A 163 -3.48 -16.54 8.86
C ALA A 163 -3.08 -17.26 7.56
N ILE A 164 -2.25 -16.65 6.71
CA ILE A 164 -1.84 -17.21 5.41
C ILE A 164 -0.32 -17.30 5.28
N ASN A 165 0.16 -18.35 4.62
CA ASN A 165 1.55 -18.54 4.25
C ASN A 165 1.71 -18.70 2.72
N HIS A 166 2.96 -18.66 2.23
CA HIS A 166 3.31 -18.87 0.83
C HIS A 166 4.24 -20.08 0.71
N PRO A 167 3.71 -21.32 0.76
CA PRO A 167 4.51 -22.53 0.96
C PRO A 167 5.31 -22.93 -0.28
N ARG A 168 4.85 -22.56 -1.48
CA ARG A 168 5.50 -22.91 -2.75
C ARG A 168 6.20 -21.71 -3.35
N ALA A 169 7.40 -21.88 -3.90
CA ALA A 169 8.01 -20.79 -4.66
C ALA A 169 7.24 -20.58 -5.97
N SER A 170 6.70 -19.38 -6.18
CA SER A 170 6.12 -18.99 -7.47
C SER A 170 7.17 -18.29 -8.34
N HIS A 171 7.09 -18.49 -9.67
CA HIS A 171 7.91 -17.76 -10.62
C HIS A 171 7.63 -16.25 -10.51
N SER A 172 8.56 -15.41 -10.99
CA SER A 172 8.31 -13.97 -11.02
C SER A 172 7.03 -13.65 -11.78
N GLN A 173 6.17 -12.81 -11.19
CA GLN A 173 4.94 -12.32 -11.82
C GLN A 173 5.21 -11.17 -12.81
N GLN A 174 6.42 -10.59 -12.76
CA GLN A 174 6.85 -9.53 -13.68
C GLN A 174 6.97 -10.09 -15.09
N GLY A 175 6.53 -9.33 -16.09
CA GLY A 175 6.50 -9.76 -17.50
C GLY A 175 5.38 -10.77 -17.84
N LEU A 176 4.71 -11.38 -16.87
CA LEU A 176 3.62 -12.31 -17.14
C LEU A 176 2.32 -11.60 -17.54
N SER A 177 1.60 -12.20 -18.49
CA SER A 177 0.22 -11.80 -18.85
C SER A 177 -0.75 -12.05 -17.69
N ALA A 178 -1.91 -11.40 -17.68
CA ALA A 178 -2.91 -11.61 -16.63
C ALA A 178 -3.34 -13.08 -16.47
N ALA A 179 -3.46 -13.82 -17.57
CA ALA A 179 -3.78 -15.26 -17.54
C ALA A 179 -2.64 -16.08 -16.92
N ALA A 180 -1.39 -15.81 -17.32
CA ALA A 180 -0.21 -16.47 -16.76
C ALA A 180 -0.04 -16.15 -15.27
N ARG A 181 -0.33 -14.91 -14.84
CA ARG A 181 -0.31 -14.54 -13.42
C ARG A 181 -1.30 -15.34 -12.60
N ARG A 182 -2.54 -15.48 -13.09
CA ARG A 182 -3.57 -16.31 -12.43
C ARG A 182 -3.12 -17.76 -12.27
N LYS A 183 -2.57 -18.35 -13.32
CA LYS A 183 -2.03 -19.72 -13.28
C LYS A 183 -0.89 -19.84 -12.26
N ASN A 184 0.04 -18.89 -12.25
CA ASN A 184 1.19 -18.88 -11.34
C ASN A 184 0.80 -18.62 -9.86
N LEU A 185 -0.42 -18.13 -9.58
CA LEU A 185 -0.95 -17.96 -8.22
C LEU A 185 -1.75 -19.17 -7.73
N GLN A 186 -2.06 -20.15 -8.58
CA GLN A 186 -2.77 -21.36 -8.16
C GLN A 186 -1.96 -22.11 -7.10
N GLN A 187 -2.58 -22.35 -5.94
CA GLN A 187 -1.96 -23.03 -4.80
C GLN A 187 -0.67 -22.33 -4.28
N ALA A 188 -0.49 -21.04 -4.60
CA ALA A 188 0.66 -20.26 -4.13
C ALA A 188 0.54 -19.90 -2.63
N PHE A 189 -0.68 -19.85 -2.10
CA PHE A 189 -0.98 -19.52 -0.71
C PHE A 189 -1.80 -20.62 -0.05
N ALA A 190 -1.63 -20.78 1.26
CA ALA A 190 -2.43 -21.65 2.09
C ALA A 190 -2.74 -20.98 3.43
N PHE A 191 -3.86 -21.37 4.05
CA PHE A 191 -4.12 -21.01 5.44
C PHE A 191 -3.17 -21.77 6.36
N VAL A 192 -2.68 -21.10 7.40
CA VAL A 192 -1.97 -21.75 8.49
C VAL A 192 -3.00 -22.52 9.30
N LYS A 193 -2.79 -23.83 9.47
CA LYS A 193 -3.62 -24.62 10.40
C LYS A 193 -3.32 -24.13 11.82
N GLY A 194 -4.36 -23.71 12.53
CA GLY A 194 -4.29 -23.40 13.96
C GLY A 194 -3.96 -24.63 14.79
#